data_AF-A0A2N6CPT5-F1
#
_entry.id   AF-A0A2N6CPT5-F1
#
_cell.length_a   1.000
_cell.length_b   1.000
_cell.length_c   1.000
_cell.angle_alpha   90.00
_cell.angle_beta   90.00
_cell.angle_gamma   90.00
#
_symmetry.space_group_name_H-M   'P 1'
#
loop_
_entity.id
_entity.type
_entity.pdbx_description
1 polymer ?
#
loop_
_entity_poly.entity_id
_entity_poly.type
_entity_poly.pdbx_seq_one_letter_code
_entity_poly.pdbx_strand_id
1 'polypeptide(L)'
;MRSGAVIYEVSLEIDAGAAAELDRWLTRHVDAMLTLPGFVEARVFIADDESEGVGSPSVRRIVHYTVNSRADLERYLREDADRMRADGQKTFGARMIASRRVLSDGSRSGIDHSGEGTHCRNCEFTLKGQYCSNCGQRARIRMITVWELLRDLFGDIFEFDSRLWRSLVPLILKPGHLTLEYLEGRRVRYMPPFRMYLVISVLFFLLISLFSDRDGITINGDDDGGPAISATIGDDDNNGAESGTGDEPESSPDTAGGPPAGDDDSGVLSGRSVAAVDDSAEPAPNPPGDDPPDEDGNSDAAAGQEFEEEAEDCDLDVDVIKTGLGWLDRRLTEEHLEEVCRQVRADNGAAAIREFLRNIPTMMLFFLPLIALLMKFLYPLSKRYYVEHLLFFVHYHAFFFLALTLLMITGFVVDSLHAPEWIATIATAILVIYIPIYLFVAMRRVYGQSRLATTFKYFLLGIGYFTCLVVTFTLTVIVTALTL
;
A
#
# COMPACT_ATOMS: atom_id res chain seq x y z
N MET A 1 -2.17 -2.49 49.92
CA MET A 1 -3.21 -1.47 49.63
C MET A 1 -4.51 -2.20 49.32
N ARG A 2 -5.65 -1.65 49.75
CA ARG A 2 -6.97 -2.33 49.72
C ARG A 2 -7.46 -2.46 48.27
N SER A 3 -7.92 -3.64 47.87
CA SER A 3 -8.48 -3.91 46.54
C SER A 3 -9.60 -2.92 46.22
N GLY A 4 -9.51 -2.25 45.06
CA GLY A 4 -10.56 -1.32 44.58
C GLY A 4 -10.15 0.15 44.50
N ALA A 5 -8.88 0.49 44.73
CA ALA A 5 -8.38 1.85 44.57
C ALA A 5 -8.41 2.31 43.10
N VAL A 6 -8.68 3.60 42.87
CA VAL A 6 -8.77 4.19 41.53
C VAL A 6 -7.82 5.37 41.45
N ILE A 7 -7.11 5.52 40.34
CA ILE A 7 -6.34 6.73 40.06
C ILE A 7 -7.19 7.68 39.25
N TYR A 8 -7.39 8.89 39.75
CA TYR A 8 -8.01 9.99 39.02
C TYR A 8 -6.90 10.92 38.53
N GLU A 9 -6.67 10.91 37.21
CA GLU A 9 -5.67 11.76 36.58
C GLU A 9 -6.30 13.04 36.04
N VAL A 10 -5.64 14.16 36.31
CA VAL A 10 -5.95 15.48 35.77
C VAL A 10 -4.71 16.01 35.04
N SER A 11 -4.81 16.23 33.73
CA SER A 11 -3.77 16.88 32.94
C SER A 11 -4.18 18.32 32.68
N LEU A 12 -3.28 19.25 33.01
CA LEU A 12 -3.44 20.69 32.89
C LEU A 12 -2.41 21.18 31.89
N GLU A 13 -2.88 21.82 30.82
CA GLU A 13 -2.02 22.44 29.81
C GLU A 13 -2.27 23.95 29.83
N ILE A 14 -1.20 24.74 29.99
CA ILE A 14 -1.28 26.19 30.18
C ILE A 14 -0.17 26.91 29.42
N ASP A 15 -0.37 28.16 29.03
CA ASP A 15 0.68 29.01 28.46
C ASP A 15 1.93 29.06 29.37
N ALA A 16 3.13 28.99 28.77
CA ALA A 16 4.39 29.00 29.53
C ALA A 16 4.53 30.19 30.50
N GLY A 17 4.02 31.37 30.12
CA GLY A 17 4.05 32.58 30.96
C GLY A 17 3.19 32.51 32.23
N ALA A 18 2.25 31.56 32.33
CA ALA A 18 1.40 31.35 33.50
C ALA A 18 1.77 30.10 34.30
N ALA A 19 2.80 29.34 33.90
CA ALA A 19 3.18 28.08 34.55
C ALA A 19 3.48 28.24 36.05
N ALA A 20 4.24 29.27 36.44
CA ALA A 20 4.56 29.52 37.85
C ALA A 20 3.33 29.91 38.69
N GLU A 21 2.32 30.53 38.08
CA GLU A 21 1.05 30.85 38.73
C GLU A 21 0.20 29.59 38.91
N LEU A 22 0.15 28.73 37.87
CA LEU A 22 -0.49 27.42 37.93
C LEU A 22 0.12 26.57 39.05
N ASP A 23 1.45 26.51 39.15
CA ASP A 23 2.12 25.68 40.15
C ASP A 23 1.74 26.10 41.59
N ARG A 24 1.71 27.41 41.88
CA ARG A 24 1.26 27.93 43.19
C ARG A 24 -0.21 27.64 43.48
N TRP A 25 -1.07 27.73 42.46
CA TRP A 25 -2.48 27.39 42.61
C TRP A 25 -2.66 25.88 42.82
N LEU A 26 -1.92 25.06 42.08
CA LEU A 26 -2.02 23.61 42.08
C LEU A 26 -1.64 23.02 43.43
N THR A 27 -0.61 23.55 44.11
CA THR A 27 -0.26 23.12 45.47
C THR A 27 -1.44 23.26 46.42
N ARG A 28 -2.07 24.45 46.48
CA ARG A 28 -3.23 24.69 47.36
C ARG A 28 -4.45 23.85 46.96
N HIS A 29 -4.64 23.65 45.65
CA HIS A 29 -5.73 22.83 45.14
C HIS A 29 -5.57 21.35 45.49
N VAL A 30 -4.34 20.82 45.39
CA VAL A 30 -4.00 19.45 45.78
C VAL A 30 -4.26 19.24 47.28
N ASP A 31 -3.82 20.19 48.12
CA ASP A 31 -4.06 20.12 49.57
C ASP A 31 -5.56 20.07 49.88
N ALA A 32 -6.36 20.93 49.24
CA ALA A 32 -7.81 20.92 49.39
C ALA A 32 -8.44 19.60 48.91
N MET A 33 -7.98 19.04 47.78
CA MET A 33 -8.46 17.76 47.26
C MET A 33 -8.17 16.60 48.22
N LEU A 34 -7.02 16.60 48.89
CA LEU A 34 -6.65 15.56 49.87
C LEU A 34 -7.47 15.63 51.18
N THR A 35 -8.21 16.71 51.42
CA THR A 35 -9.18 16.77 52.54
C THR A 35 -10.51 16.07 52.22
N LEU A 36 -10.78 15.75 50.95
CA LEU A 36 -12.05 15.17 50.52
C LEU A 36 -12.13 13.67 50.85
N PRO A 37 -13.31 13.17 51.26
CA PRO A 37 -13.49 11.77 51.61
C PRO A 37 -13.11 10.81 50.46
N GLY A 38 -12.11 9.97 50.71
CA GLY A 38 -11.65 8.94 49.79
C GLY A 38 -10.37 9.28 49.02
N PHE A 39 -9.92 10.54 48.99
CA PHE A 39 -8.64 10.94 48.41
C PHE A 39 -7.50 10.68 49.42
N VAL A 40 -6.46 9.98 49.00
CA VAL A 40 -5.41 9.45 49.91
C VAL A 40 -4.04 10.06 49.65
N GLU A 41 -3.67 10.16 48.37
CA GLU A 41 -2.34 10.59 47.93
C GLU A 41 -2.49 11.33 46.61
N ALA A 42 -1.67 12.36 46.40
CA ALA A 42 -1.56 13.05 45.13
C ALA A 42 -0.09 13.07 44.69
N ARG A 43 0.16 12.83 43.40
CA ARG A 43 1.48 12.99 42.78
C ARG A 43 1.38 13.96 41.62
N VAL A 44 2.23 14.98 41.63
CA VAL A 44 2.32 15.97 40.57
C VAL A 44 3.53 15.63 39.71
N PHE A 45 3.31 15.52 38.41
CA PHE A 45 4.34 15.29 37.40
C PHE A 45 4.45 16.54 36.53
N ILE A 46 5.70 16.95 36.30
CA ILE A 46 6.07 18.01 35.38
C ILE A 46 6.49 17.29 34.10
N ALA A 47 5.77 17.50 33.01
CA ALA A 47 6.17 17.02 31.71
C ALA A 47 7.01 18.11 31.06
N ASP A 48 8.33 17.97 31.14
CA ASP A 48 9.26 18.75 30.34
C ASP A 48 9.29 18.10 28.96
N ASP A 49 8.74 18.78 27.95
CA ASP A 49 8.96 18.35 26.56
C ASP A 49 10.45 18.56 26.26
N GLU A 50 11.26 17.51 26.45
CA GLU A 50 12.61 17.38 25.87
C GLU A 50 12.52 17.12 24.34
N SER A 51 11.56 17.73 23.65
CA SER A 51 11.61 17.82 22.19
C SER A 51 12.48 19.02 21.83
N GLU A 52 13.69 18.73 21.33
CA GLU A 52 14.57 19.68 20.67
C GLU A 52 13.78 20.61 19.74
N GLY A 53 13.63 21.86 20.15
CA GLY A 53 12.89 22.87 19.41
C GLY A 53 12.58 24.07 20.31
N VAL A 54 13.08 25.23 19.93
CA VAL A 54 12.95 26.51 20.64
C VAL A 54 11.52 26.75 21.15
N GLY A 55 11.34 26.69 22.47
CA GLY A 55 10.20 27.24 23.21
C GLY A 55 8.81 26.70 22.86
N SER A 56 8.43 25.55 23.43
CA SER A 56 7.02 25.14 23.45
C SER A 56 6.14 26.25 24.08
N PRO A 57 5.07 26.70 23.40
CA PRO A 57 4.22 27.79 23.90
C PRO A 57 3.35 27.37 25.10
N SER A 58 3.18 26.08 25.33
CA SER A 58 2.40 25.53 26.43
C SER A 58 3.26 24.59 27.32
N VAL A 59 2.91 24.56 28.60
CA VAL A 59 3.52 23.74 29.65
C VAL A 59 2.47 22.80 30.21
N ARG A 60 2.82 21.53 30.41
CA ARG A 60 1.91 20.51 30.92
C ARG A 60 2.23 20.09 32.36
N ARG A 61 1.19 19.98 33.19
CA ARG A 61 1.22 19.44 34.55
C ARG A 61 0.22 18.30 34.67
N ILE A 62 0.65 17.16 35.19
CA ILE A 62 -0.21 15.99 35.37
C ILE A 62 -0.31 15.69 36.85
N VAL A 63 -1.53 15.58 37.38
CA VAL A 63 -1.78 15.21 38.78
C VAL A 63 -2.49 13.88 38.85
N HIS A 64 -1.91 12.93 39.58
CA HIS A 64 -2.51 11.64 39.89
C HIS A 64 -3.01 11.63 41.32
N TYR A 65 -4.33 11.58 41.48
CA TYR A 65 -4.97 11.37 42.78
C TYR A 65 -5.27 9.89 42.99
N THR A 66 -4.77 9.30 44.07
CA THR A 66 -5.18 7.97 44.52
C THR A 66 -6.45 8.07 45.35
N VAL A 67 -7.51 7.41 44.90
CA VAL A 67 -8.82 7.36 45.55
C VAL A 67 -9.09 5.96 46.08
N ASN A 68 -9.60 5.85 47.31
CA ASN A 68 -9.83 4.59 48.03
C ASN A 68 -10.77 3.62 47.29
N SER A 69 -11.80 4.15 46.64
CA SER A 69 -12.76 3.35 45.90
C SER A 69 -13.36 4.12 44.73
N ARG A 70 -13.90 3.37 43.76
CA ARG A 70 -14.68 3.96 42.67
C ARG A 70 -15.92 4.72 43.18
N ALA A 71 -16.56 4.22 44.23
CA ALA A 71 -17.72 4.87 44.84
C ALA A 71 -17.36 6.24 45.43
N ASP A 72 -16.19 6.37 46.07
CA ASP A 72 -15.71 7.65 46.58
C ASP A 72 -15.42 8.65 45.45
N LEU A 73 -14.86 8.18 44.34
CA LEU A 73 -14.64 9.02 43.15
C LEU A 73 -15.97 9.47 42.53
N GLU A 74 -16.95 8.58 42.42
CA GLU A 74 -18.28 8.90 41.88
C GLU A 74 -19.02 9.90 42.76
N ARG A 75 -18.88 9.82 44.09
CA ARG A 75 -19.39 10.84 45.02
C ARG A 75 -18.74 12.20 44.76
N TYR A 76 -17.40 12.25 44.69
CA TYR A 76 -16.67 13.48 44.37
C TYR A 76 -17.13 14.10 43.05
N LEU A 77 -17.26 13.29 41.99
CA LEU A 77 -17.69 13.75 40.68
C LEU A 77 -19.11 14.33 40.69
N ARG A 78 -19.98 13.82 41.56
CA ARG A 78 -21.37 14.27 41.69
C ARG A 78 -21.53 15.52 42.57
N GLU A 79 -20.76 15.62 43.65
CA GLU A 79 -21.05 16.57 44.73
C GLU A 79 -20.02 17.70 44.83
N ASP A 80 -18.74 17.41 44.60
CA ASP A 80 -17.65 18.36 44.89
C ASP A 80 -16.93 18.86 43.64
N ALA A 81 -16.97 18.12 42.54
CA ALA A 81 -16.12 18.37 41.39
C ALA A 81 -16.34 19.74 40.74
N ASP A 82 -17.58 20.20 40.62
CA ASP A 82 -17.86 21.52 40.02
C ASP A 82 -17.37 22.66 40.92
N ARG A 83 -17.60 22.56 42.23
CA ARG A 83 -17.06 23.50 43.22
C ARG A 83 -15.53 23.55 43.17
N MET A 84 -14.88 22.39 43.14
CA MET A 84 -13.41 22.29 43.12
C MET A 84 -12.82 22.84 41.81
N ARG A 85 -13.54 22.72 40.69
CA ARG A 85 -13.09 23.21 39.36
C ARG A 85 -13.32 24.70 39.15
N ALA A 86 -14.31 25.29 39.82
CA ALA A 86 -14.73 26.67 39.60
C ALA A 86 -13.59 27.68 39.82
N ASP A 87 -12.76 27.49 40.85
CA ASP A 87 -11.66 28.40 41.16
C ASP A 87 -10.57 28.40 40.06
N GLY A 88 -10.24 27.22 39.54
CA GLY A 88 -9.28 27.08 38.45
C GLY A 88 -9.81 27.66 37.13
N GLN A 89 -11.10 27.44 36.82
CA GLN A 89 -11.74 28.05 35.64
C GLN A 89 -11.84 29.57 35.76
N LYS A 90 -12.11 30.11 36.95
CA LYS A 90 -12.14 31.55 37.19
C LYS A 90 -10.76 32.19 37.07
N THR A 91 -9.72 31.51 37.57
CA THR A 91 -8.35 32.04 37.61
C THR A 91 -7.68 31.99 36.24
N PHE A 92 -7.80 30.86 35.53
CA PHE A 92 -7.06 30.64 34.28
C PHE A 92 -7.93 30.69 33.01
N GLY A 93 -9.24 30.49 33.13
CA GLY A 93 -10.19 30.62 32.01
C GLY A 93 -9.76 29.85 30.77
N ALA A 94 -9.73 30.54 29.62
CA ALA A 94 -9.34 29.97 28.33
C ALA A 94 -7.83 29.68 28.20
N ARG A 95 -7.00 30.16 29.14
CA ARG A 95 -5.53 29.98 29.10
C ARG A 95 -5.10 28.59 29.57
N MET A 96 -6.00 27.83 30.19
CA MET A 96 -5.72 26.50 30.74
C MET A 96 -6.76 25.49 30.25
N ILE A 97 -6.27 24.44 29.60
CA ILE A 97 -7.09 23.30 29.19
C ILE A 97 -6.86 22.17 30.20
N ALA A 98 -7.95 21.68 30.79
CA ALA A 98 -7.92 20.60 31.77
C ALA A 98 -8.61 19.34 31.23
N SER A 99 -7.85 18.29 30.95
CA SER A 99 -8.36 16.96 30.59
C SER A 99 -8.28 16.01 31.78
N ARG A 100 -9.21 15.04 31.84
CA ARG A 100 -9.37 14.16 33.00
C ARG A 100 -9.59 12.73 32.54
N ARG A 101 -8.95 11.78 33.20
CA ARG A 101 -9.16 10.35 32.94
C ARG A 101 -9.21 9.58 34.25
N VAL A 102 -10.09 8.57 34.27
CA VAL A 102 -10.18 7.63 35.39
C VAL A 102 -9.40 6.38 35.02
N LEU A 103 -8.38 6.09 35.80
CA LEU A 103 -7.52 4.93 35.67
C LEU A 103 -7.93 3.92 36.75
N SER A 104 -8.79 2.98 36.40
CA SER A 104 -9.15 1.85 37.28
C SER A 104 -7.92 1.02 37.64
N ASP A 105 -7.90 0.40 38.84
CA ASP A 105 -6.82 -0.38 39.48
C ASP A 105 -6.02 -1.34 38.56
N GLY A 106 -6.55 -1.72 37.39
CA GLY A 106 -5.72 -2.34 36.33
C GLY A 106 -4.56 -1.46 35.82
N SER A 107 -4.52 -0.17 36.19
CA SER A 107 -3.51 0.81 35.78
C SER A 107 -2.56 1.23 36.91
N ARG A 108 -2.76 0.77 38.17
CA ARG A 108 -1.61 0.51 39.05
C ARG A 108 -1.01 -0.81 38.60
N SER A 109 -0.38 -0.79 37.42
CA SER A 109 0.81 -1.60 37.24
C SER A 109 1.89 -0.99 38.14
N GLY A 110 1.70 -1.12 39.46
CA GLY A 110 2.80 -1.61 40.26
C GLY A 110 3.34 -2.81 39.51
N ILE A 111 4.66 -2.88 39.53
CA ILE A 111 5.46 -4.06 39.34
C ILE A 111 4.77 -5.21 40.10
N ASP A 112 3.81 -5.85 39.43
CA ASP A 112 3.16 -7.06 39.86
C ASP A 112 3.62 -8.09 38.86
N HIS A 113 4.69 -8.77 39.28
CA HIS A 113 5.29 -9.91 38.61
C HIS A 113 4.43 -11.17 38.71
N SER A 114 3.15 -11.09 39.13
CA SER A 114 2.28 -12.26 39.19
C SER A 114 1.29 -12.29 38.01
N GLY A 115 1.77 -12.80 36.88
CA GLY A 115 0.91 -13.32 35.81
C GLY A 115 1.40 -13.04 34.40
N GLU A 116 2.36 -13.84 33.94
CA GLU A 116 2.82 -13.99 32.54
C GLU A 116 3.67 -12.86 31.94
N GLY A 117 4.79 -12.62 32.63
CA GLY A 117 6.05 -12.19 32.00
C GLY A 117 6.88 -11.26 32.87
N THR A 118 7.69 -11.80 33.78
CA THR A 118 8.88 -11.07 34.31
C THR A 118 9.85 -10.70 33.19
N HIS A 119 9.71 -11.31 32.02
CA HIS A 119 10.58 -11.20 30.86
C HIS A 119 9.83 -10.65 29.63
N CYS A 120 10.54 -9.86 28.82
CA CYS A 120 10.06 -9.32 27.56
C CYS A 120 9.75 -10.45 26.57
N ARG A 121 8.59 -10.41 25.89
CA ARG A 121 8.26 -11.46 24.90
C ARG A 121 9.17 -11.47 23.68
N ASN A 122 9.75 -10.33 23.30
CA ASN A 122 10.61 -10.21 22.11
C ASN A 122 12.09 -10.54 22.37
N CYS A 123 12.65 -10.10 23.50
CA CYS A 123 14.09 -10.28 23.80
C CYS A 123 14.38 -10.97 25.12
N GLU A 124 13.35 -11.45 25.82
CA GLU A 124 13.44 -12.19 27.09
C GLU A 124 14.11 -11.42 28.25
N PHE A 125 14.40 -10.15 28.06
CA PHE A 125 14.99 -9.29 29.09
C PHE A 125 14.01 -9.00 30.22
N THR A 126 14.49 -8.96 31.47
CA THR A 126 13.66 -8.70 32.64
C THR A 126 13.00 -7.32 32.57
N LEU A 127 11.67 -7.26 32.63
CA LEU A 127 10.90 -6.04 32.52
C LEU A 127 10.91 -5.28 33.86
N LYS A 128 11.45 -4.05 33.84
CA LYS A 128 11.49 -3.13 35.00
C LYS A 128 10.48 -1.97 34.89
N GLY A 129 9.74 -1.87 33.80
CA GLY A 129 8.81 -0.77 33.52
C GLY A 129 7.79 -1.10 32.44
N GLN A 130 7.05 -0.09 31.96
CA GLN A 130 6.04 -0.27 30.90
C GLN A 130 6.62 -0.60 29.52
N TYR A 131 7.92 -0.36 29.33
CA TYR A 131 8.67 -0.69 28.13
C TYR A 131 9.91 -1.50 28.53
N CYS A 132 10.33 -2.39 27.65
CA CYS A 132 11.58 -3.13 27.79
C CYS A 132 12.74 -2.17 27.53
N SER A 133 13.66 -2.05 28.49
CA SER A 133 14.86 -1.19 28.34
C SER A 133 15.87 -1.72 27.32
N ASN A 134 15.80 -3.00 26.94
CA ASN A 134 16.73 -3.62 25.98
C ASN A 134 16.25 -3.52 24.52
N CYS A 135 14.95 -3.69 24.27
CA CYS A 135 14.41 -3.68 22.91
C CYS A 135 13.28 -2.68 22.66
N GLY A 136 12.86 -1.89 23.66
CA GLY A 136 11.79 -0.91 23.51
C GLY A 136 10.36 -1.50 23.43
N GLN A 137 10.16 -2.81 23.58
CA GLN A 137 8.81 -3.40 23.53
C GLN A 137 7.95 -3.00 24.75
N ARG A 138 6.69 -2.59 24.53
CA ARG A 138 5.68 -2.42 25.60
C ARG A 138 5.43 -3.72 26.38
N ALA A 139 5.47 -3.63 27.71
CA ALA A 139 5.38 -4.75 28.67
C ALA A 139 4.01 -5.42 28.71
N ARG A 140 2.91 -4.66 28.57
CA ARG A 140 1.55 -5.22 28.45
C ARG A 140 1.07 -5.13 27.01
N ILE A 141 0.76 -6.29 26.43
CA ILE A 141 0.12 -6.38 25.13
C ILE A 141 -1.39 -6.32 25.36
N ARG A 142 -2.01 -5.19 25.01
CA ARG A 142 -3.47 -5.06 25.01
C ARG A 142 -4.06 -5.75 23.76
N MET A 143 -5.32 -6.16 23.83
CA MET A 143 -6.06 -6.57 22.64
C MET A 143 -6.07 -5.40 21.64
N ILE A 144 -5.59 -5.65 20.43
CA ILE A 144 -5.45 -4.62 19.39
C ILE A 144 -6.85 -4.26 18.89
N THR A 145 -7.14 -2.96 18.84
CA THR A 145 -8.33 -2.43 18.16
C THR A 145 -7.98 -2.03 16.74
N VAL A 146 -8.96 -2.10 15.82
CA VAL A 146 -8.78 -1.66 14.41
C VAL A 146 -8.29 -0.20 14.34
N TRP A 147 -8.75 0.65 15.26
CA TRP A 147 -8.36 2.06 15.30
C TRP A 147 -6.91 2.29 15.72
N GLU A 148 -6.40 1.50 16.67
CA GLU A 148 -4.99 1.57 17.06
C GLU A 148 -4.08 1.09 15.92
N LEU A 149 -4.53 0.06 15.21
CA LEU A 149 -3.83 -0.49 14.04
C LEU A 149 -3.74 0.51 12.87
N LEU A 150 -4.78 1.31 12.65
CA LEU A 150 -4.77 2.39 11.67
C LEU A 150 -3.84 3.54 12.09
N ARG A 151 -3.74 3.85 13.39
CA ARG A 151 -2.80 4.89 13.86
C ARG A 151 -1.34 4.49 13.66
N ASP A 152 -1.01 3.24 13.93
CA ASP A 152 0.32 2.67 13.70
C ASP A 152 0.72 2.71 12.21
N LEU A 153 -0.26 2.74 11.29
CA LEU A 153 -0.02 2.86 9.85
C LEU A 153 0.58 4.21 9.45
N PHE A 154 0.10 5.30 10.07
CA PHE A 154 0.46 6.66 9.70
C PHE A 154 1.60 7.25 10.55
N GLY A 155 1.87 6.70 11.74
CA GLY A 155 2.87 7.25 12.66
C GLY A 155 4.33 7.15 12.19
N ASP A 156 4.71 6.05 11.52
CA ASP A 156 6.13 5.67 11.40
C ASP A 156 6.60 5.42 9.95
N ILE A 157 5.92 5.97 8.93
CA ILE A 157 6.19 5.62 7.51
C ILE A 157 7.68 5.82 7.12
N PHE A 158 8.37 6.81 7.71
CA PHE A 158 9.74 7.20 7.35
C PHE A 158 10.89 6.55 8.13
N GLU A 159 10.66 5.65 9.10
CA GLU A 159 11.77 4.92 9.75
C GLU A 159 12.26 3.75 8.87
N PHE A 160 12.96 4.03 7.77
CA PHE A 160 13.47 2.98 6.87
C PHE A 160 14.53 2.13 7.60
N ASP A 161 14.08 1.01 8.20
CA ASP A 161 14.83 0.27 9.21
C ASP A 161 15.33 -1.10 8.67
N SER A 162 16.47 -1.54 9.21
CA SER A 162 17.00 -2.91 9.20
C SER A 162 15.95 -4.02 9.44
N ARG A 163 14.81 -3.70 10.04
CA ARG A 163 13.66 -4.61 10.23
C ARG A 163 13.01 -5.05 8.92
N LEU A 164 13.06 -4.25 7.85
CA LEU A 164 12.51 -4.64 6.55
C LEU A 164 13.19 -5.91 6.06
N TRP A 165 14.53 -5.88 5.95
CA TRP A 165 15.34 -7.03 5.53
C TRP A 165 15.19 -8.25 6.44
N ARG A 166 15.08 -8.05 7.76
CA ARG A 166 14.81 -9.15 8.72
C ARG A 166 13.44 -9.79 8.53
N SER A 167 12.48 -9.09 7.91
CA SER A 167 11.11 -9.56 7.70
C SER A 167 10.92 -10.19 6.31
N LEU A 168 11.62 -9.70 5.28
CA LEU A 168 11.48 -10.22 3.89
C LEU A 168 11.84 -11.71 3.76
N VAL A 169 12.97 -12.13 4.34
CA VAL A 169 13.42 -13.53 4.27
C VAL A 169 12.42 -14.52 4.90
N PRO A 170 11.98 -14.33 6.17
CA PRO A 170 10.96 -15.20 6.75
C PRO A 170 9.59 -15.04 6.08
N LEU A 171 9.28 -13.88 5.47
CA LEU A 171 8.04 -13.71 4.72
C LEU A 171 7.96 -14.67 3.53
N ILE A 172 9.04 -14.79 2.75
CA ILE A 172 9.10 -15.70 1.60
C ILE A 172 9.26 -17.15 2.06
N LEU A 173 10.23 -17.44 2.93
CA LEU A 173 10.66 -18.82 3.19
C LEU A 173 9.86 -19.55 4.28
N LYS A 174 9.17 -18.82 5.17
CA LYS A 174 8.50 -19.39 6.36
C LYS A 174 7.00 -19.03 6.38
N PRO A 175 6.14 -19.80 5.70
CA PRO A 175 4.71 -19.49 5.57
C PRO A 175 4.01 -19.29 6.92
N GLY A 176 3.39 -18.13 7.12
CA GLY A 176 2.64 -17.78 8.33
C GLY A 176 3.47 -17.58 9.60
N HIS A 177 4.81 -17.62 9.52
CA HIS A 177 5.68 -17.45 10.69
C HIS A 177 5.60 -16.04 11.27
N LEU A 178 5.67 -15.00 10.44
CA LEU A 178 5.57 -13.61 10.90
C LEU A 178 4.22 -13.32 11.57
N THR A 179 3.13 -13.84 11.00
CA THR A 179 1.80 -13.75 11.60
C THR A 179 1.79 -14.36 13.00
N LEU A 180 2.37 -15.56 13.16
CA LEU A 180 2.45 -16.21 14.48
C LEU A 180 3.31 -15.43 15.47
N GLU A 181 4.51 -14.99 15.08
CA GLU A 181 5.40 -14.16 15.91
C GLU A 181 4.66 -12.90 16.40
N TYR A 182 3.93 -12.24 15.49
CA TYR A 182 3.16 -11.04 15.82
C TYR A 182 2.00 -11.33 16.78
N LEU A 183 1.27 -12.43 16.56
CA LEU A 183 0.16 -12.89 17.42
C LEU A 183 0.66 -13.34 18.81
N GLU A 184 1.84 -13.95 18.89
CA GLU A 184 2.50 -14.33 20.15
C GLU A 184 3.06 -13.11 20.90
N GLY A 185 3.19 -11.98 20.21
CA GLY A 185 3.56 -10.70 20.80
C GLY A 185 5.00 -10.27 20.55
N ARG A 186 5.74 -10.91 19.65
CA ARG A 186 7.13 -10.55 19.29
C ARG A 186 7.15 -9.48 18.20
N ARG A 187 6.72 -8.26 18.55
CA ARG A 187 6.38 -7.19 17.58
C ARG A 187 7.50 -6.20 17.25
N VAL A 188 8.60 -6.19 18.00
CA VAL A 188 9.71 -5.25 17.76
C VAL A 188 10.69 -5.79 16.72
N ARG A 189 10.96 -7.10 16.72
CA ARG A 189 11.97 -7.72 15.84
C ARG A 189 11.64 -7.58 14.35
N TYR A 190 10.36 -7.69 14.00
CA TYR A 190 9.87 -7.65 12.63
C TYR A 190 9.14 -6.34 12.34
N MET A 191 9.05 -6.00 11.06
CA MET A 191 8.29 -4.84 10.61
C MET A 191 6.80 -5.05 10.90
N PRO A 192 6.08 -4.01 11.38
CA PRO A 192 4.64 -4.11 11.55
C PRO A 192 3.93 -4.54 10.25
N PRO A 193 2.90 -5.41 10.32
CA PRO A 193 2.37 -6.09 9.13
C PRO A 193 1.81 -5.14 8.06
N PHE A 194 1.07 -4.12 8.49
CA PHE A 194 0.46 -3.16 7.55
C PHE A 194 1.50 -2.27 6.90
N ARG A 195 2.52 -1.85 7.67
CA ARG A 195 3.64 -1.09 7.14
C ARG A 195 4.41 -1.90 6.10
N MET A 196 4.66 -3.18 6.39
CA MET A 196 5.31 -4.10 5.46
C MET A 196 4.48 -4.25 4.18
N TYR A 197 3.17 -4.46 4.32
CA TYR A 197 2.24 -4.50 3.19
C TYR A 197 2.29 -3.22 2.36
N LEU A 198 2.18 -2.04 2.97
CA LEU A 198 2.22 -0.77 2.24
C LEU A 198 3.54 -0.57 1.51
N VAL A 199 4.69 -0.77 2.18
CA VAL A 199 6.01 -0.60 1.58
C VAL A 199 6.20 -1.51 0.38
N ILE A 200 5.83 -2.80 0.51
CA ILE A 200 5.96 -3.77 -0.58
C ILE A 200 4.96 -3.47 -1.70
N SER A 201 3.73 -3.05 -1.38
CA SER A 201 2.72 -2.69 -2.39
C SER A 201 3.16 -1.47 -3.19
N VAL A 202 3.62 -0.41 -2.52
CA VAL A 202 4.14 0.80 -3.17
C VAL A 202 5.32 0.45 -4.08
N LEU A 203 6.26 -0.38 -3.60
CA LEU A 203 7.38 -0.83 -4.43
C LEU A 203 6.90 -1.63 -5.66
N PHE A 204 5.95 -2.55 -5.48
CA PHE A 204 5.39 -3.37 -6.56
C PHE A 204 4.71 -2.49 -7.63
N PHE A 205 3.80 -1.61 -7.23
CA PHE A 205 3.08 -0.73 -8.17
C PHE A 205 4.00 0.32 -8.82
N LEU A 206 4.99 0.82 -8.08
CA LEU A 206 6.01 1.70 -8.65
C LEU A 206 6.79 0.99 -9.75
N LEU A 207 7.23 -0.25 -9.49
CA LEU A 207 7.95 -1.01 -10.50
C LEU A 207 7.05 -1.35 -11.69
N ILE A 208 5.80 -1.75 -11.47
CA ILE A 208 4.83 -1.90 -12.58
C ILE A 208 4.77 -0.62 -13.42
N SER A 209 4.63 0.54 -12.79
CA SER A 209 4.57 1.82 -13.51
C SER A 209 5.85 2.11 -14.30
N LEU A 210 7.03 1.74 -13.77
CA LEU A 210 8.31 1.98 -14.44
C LEU A 210 8.58 1.00 -15.60
N PHE A 211 8.09 -0.23 -15.50
CA PHE A 211 8.26 -1.24 -16.55
C PHE A 211 7.15 -1.16 -17.61
N SER A 212 5.92 -0.80 -17.23
CA SER A 212 4.79 -0.68 -18.14
C SER A 212 4.93 0.45 -19.17
N ASP A 213 5.74 1.48 -18.88
CA ASP A 213 6.07 2.54 -19.85
C ASP A 213 7.14 2.11 -20.86
N ARG A 214 7.93 1.07 -20.57
CA ARG A 214 9.00 0.58 -21.47
C ARG A 214 8.46 -0.37 -22.53
N ASP A 215 7.54 -1.23 -22.14
CA ASP A 215 7.00 -2.29 -23.02
C ASP A 215 5.71 -1.84 -23.72
N GLY A 216 5.43 -0.53 -23.75
CA GLY A 216 4.24 0.13 -24.28
C GLY A 216 3.12 -0.83 -24.66
N ILE A 217 2.23 -1.15 -23.70
CA ILE A 217 1.15 -2.15 -23.88
C ILE A 217 0.44 -1.92 -25.22
N THR A 218 0.81 -2.68 -26.24
CA THR A 218 0.15 -2.71 -27.54
C THR A 218 -1.00 -3.68 -27.42
N ILE A 219 -2.21 -3.16 -27.35
CA ILE A 219 -3.41 -3.98 -27.49
C ILE A 219 -3.65 -4.11 -28.98
N ASN A 220 -3.03 -5.13 -29.57
CA ASN A 220 -3.41 -5.58 -30.90
C ASN A 220 -4.73 -6.33 -30.75
N GLY A 221 -5.81 -5.69 -31.20
CA GLY A 221 -7.09 -6.37 -31.36
C GLY A 221 -6.98 -7.26 -32.59
N ASP A 222 -6.54 -8.50 -32.41
CA ASP A 222 -6.75 -9.50 -33.45
C ASP A 222 -8.24 -9.86 -33.47
N ASP A 223 -8.87 -9.74 -34.63
CA ASP A 223 -10.32 -9.76 -34.90
C ASP A 223 -11.07 -11.07 -34.56
N ASP A 224 -10.48 -11.99 -33.80
CA ASP A 224 -11.08 -13.28 -33.47
C ASP A 224 -11.54 -13.35 -32.00
N GLY A 225 -12.64 -12.66 -31.69
CA GLY A 225 -13.56 -13.05 -30.62
C GLY A 225 -13.06 -12.99 -29.17
N GLY A 226 -13.03 -11.78 -28.61
CA GLY A 226 -13.00 -11.50 -27.15
C GLY A 226 -11.69 -10.87 -26.67
N PRO A 227 -11.72 -10.00 -25.63
CA PRO A 227 -10.50 -9.39 -25.10
C PRO A 227 -9.71 -10.45 -24.33
N ALA A 228 -8.84 -11.18 -25.04
CA ALA A 228 -7.79 -11.95 -24.42
C ALA A 228 -6.72 -10.96 -23.95
N ILE A 229 -6.58 -10.80 -22.63
CA ILE A 229 -5.39 -10.15 -22.05
C ILE A 229 -4.24 -11.14 -22.21
N SER A 230 -3.67 -11.20 -23.42
CA SER A 230 -2.40 -11.88 -23.67
C SER A 230 -1.32 -10.83 -23.58
N ALA A 231 -0.56 -10.83 -22.49
CA ALA A 231 0.71 -10.11 -22.44
C ALA A 231 1.70 -10.90 -23.31
N THR A 232 1.65 -10.70 -24.62
CA THR A 232 2.69 -11.16 -25.53
C THR A 232 3.83 -10.16 -25.47
N ILE A 233 4.97 -10.58 -24.91
CA ILE A 233 6.26 -9.93 -25.14
C ILE A 233 6.61 -10.29 -26.58
N GLY A 234 6.39 -9.36 -27.50
CA GLY A 234 6.68 -9.52 -28.93
C GLY A 234 7.52 -8.35 -29.38
N ASP A 235 8.80 -8.61 -29.64
CA ASP A 235 9.69 -7.70 -30.36
C ASP A 235 9.25 -7.67 -31.83
N ASP A 236 8.50 -6.64 -32.22
CA ASP A 236 8.35 -6.27 -33.63
C ASP A 236 9.52 -5.38 -34.04
N ASP A 237 10.57 -5.99 -34.59
CA ASP A 237 11.53 -5.29 -35.44
C ASP A 237 11.92 -6.20 -36.61
N ASN A 238 11.18 -6.07 -37.72
CA ASN A 238 11.65 -6.53 -39.02
C ASN A 238 11.21 -5.57 -40.13
N ASN A 239 12.07 -4.62 -40.52
CA ASN A 239 12.78 -4.68 -41.80
C ASN A 239 13.45 -3.34 -42.15
N GLY A 240 14.76 -3.43 -42.42
CA GLY A 240 15.49 -2.51 -43.26
C GLY A 240 16.45 -3.32 -44.12
N ALA A 241 15.96 -3.79 -45.27
CA ALA A 241 16.76 -4.49 -46.26
C ALA A 241 17.75 -3.52 -46.94
N GLU A 242 19.03 -3.85 -46.91
CA GLU A 242 19.96 -3.48 -47.98
C GLU A 242 20.61 -4.75 -48.54
N SER A 243 20.29 -5.00 -49.82
CA SER A 243 20.93 -5.99 -50.67
C SER A 243 22.29 -5.50 -51.14
N GLY A 244 23.33 -6.32 -50.98
CA GLY A 244 24.68 -6.05 -51.51
C GLY A 244 25.52 -7.31 -51.62
N THR A 245 25.25 -8.05 -52.70
CA THR A 245 26.09 -9.05 -53.40
C THR A 245 27.53 -9.35 -52.92
N GLY A 246 27.83 -10.65 -52.79
CA GLY A 246 28.97 -11.26 -53.51
C GLY A 246 30.26 -11.58 -52.73
N ASP A 247 30.53 -12.88 -52.63
CA ASP A 247 31.83 -13.56 -52.63
C ASP A 247 32.69 -13.61 -51.34
N GLU A 248 32.64 -14.78 -50.69
CA GLU A 248 33.78 -15.47 -50.02
C GLU A 248 34.89 -15.83 -51.06
N PRO A 249 36.15 -16.19 -50.70
CA PRO A 249 36.57 -16.79 -49.42
C PRO A 249 37.95 -16.37 -48.85
N GLU A 250 38.20 -16.88 -47.64
CA GLU A 250 39.49 -17.37 -47.08
C GLU A 250 40.55 -16.43 -46.45
N SER A 251 41.04 -16.94 -45.31
CA SER A 251 42.36 -16.79 -44.67
C SER A 251 42.56 -15.76 -43.53
N SER A 252 42.67 -16.29 -42.31
CA SER A 252 43.46 -15.74 -41.20
C SER A 252 44.98 -15.86 -41.50
N PRO A 253 45.91 -15.45 -40.61
CA PRO A 253 45.84 -14.54 -39.45
C PRO A 253 46.98 -13.49 -39.46
N ASP A 254 47.12 -12.76 -38.34
CA ASP A 254 48.39 -12.35 -37.71
C ASP A 254 48.67 -10.85 -37.51
N THR A 255 48.71 -10.53 -36.21
CA THR A 255 49.76 -9.81 -35.48
C THR A 255 49.82 -8.27 -35.49
N ALA A 256 49.65 -7.78 -34.25
CA ALA A 256 50.60 -6.98 -33.48
C ALA A 256 50.82 -5.50 -33.85
N GLY A 257 50.71 -4.67 -32.80
CA GLY A 257 51.80 -3.75 -32.49
C GLY A 257 51.41 -2.28 -32.41
N GLY A 258 51.10 -1.83 -31.19
CA GLY A 258 51.77 -0.67 -30.60
C GLY A 258 51.25 0.75 -30.92
N PRO A 259 51.13 1.63 -29.91
CA PRO A 259 50.77 3.06 -30.03
C PRO A 259 52.09 3.90 -30.20
N PRO A 260 52.20 5.22 -29.95
CA PRO A 260 51.23 6.22 -29.45
C PRO A 260 51.35 7.64 -30.09
N ALA A 261 50.57 8.55 -29.51
CA ALA A 261 50.98 9.91 -29.09
C ALA A 261 50.74 11.11 -30.01
N GLY A 262 50.25 12.15 -29.32
CA GLY A 262 50.42 13.56 -29.61
C GLY A 262 49.22 14.18 -30.30
N ASP A 263 48.69 15.32 -29.89
CA ASP A 263 48.99 16.27 -28.81
C ASP A 263 47.91 17.37 -29.01
N ASP A 264 47.50 18.01 -27.92
CA ASP A 264 47.20 19.45 -27.84
C ASP A 264 46.02 20.03 -28.67
N ASP A 265 45.23 21.02 -28.27
CA ASP A 265 45.06 21.83 -27.06
C ASP A 265 43.75 22.62 -27.26
N SER A 266 43.09 22.94 -26.15
CA SER A 266 42.22 24.09 -25.87
C SER A 266 41.39 24.78 -26.98
N GLY A 267 40.07 24.74 -26.78
CA GLY A 267 39.38 25.90 -26.20
C GLY A 267 38.64 26.90 -27.11
N VAL A 268 37.49 27.33 -26.58
CA VAL A 268 36.87 28.67 -26.70
C VAL A 268 35.82 28.89 -27.81
N LEU A 269 34.56 28.87 -27.34
CA LEU A 269 33.46 29.85 -27.45
C LEU A 269 33.14 30.60 -28.76
N SER A 270 31.82 30.80 -28.91
CA SER A 270 31.11 31.82 -29.71
C SER A 270 30.95 31.44 -31.18
N GLY A 271 29.81 31.55 -31.84
CA GLY A 271 28.61 32.33 -31.59
C GLY A 271 28.12 32.84 -32.95
N ARG A 272 26.91 32.41 -33.34
CA ARG A 272 25.86 33.21 -34.02
C ARG A 272 26.18 33.96 -35.34
N SER A 273 25.32 33.71 -36.35
CA SER A 273 24.91 34.50 -37.56
C SER A 273 25.13 33.67 -38.84
N VAL A 274 24.10 33.26 -39.58
CA VAL A 274 23.17 33.99 -40.48
C VAL A 274 23.90 34.89 -41.48
N ALA A 275 24.03 34.41 -42.72
CA ALA A 275 23.96 35.21 -43.94
C ALA A 275 23.61 34.30 -45.14
N ALA A 276 22.56 34.71 -45.86
CA ALA A 276 22.18 34.26 -47.19
C ALA A 276 23.00 35.00 -48.27
N VAL A 277 23.21 34.37 -49.43
CA VAL A 277 23.26 34.90 -50.83
C VAL A 277 23.35 33.63 -51.71
N ASP A 278 22.28 33.19 -52.39
CA ASP A 278 21.83 33.53 -53.75
C ASP A 278 22.84 33.19 -54.87
N ASP A 279 22.41 32.44 -55.88
CA ASP A 279 22.37 32.84 -57.29
C ASP A 279 22.36 31.63 -58.27
N SER A 280 21.47 31.74 -59.25
CA SER A 280 21.58 31.28 -60.65
C SER A 280 21.06 29.91 -61.12
N ALA A 281 19.96 30.02 -61.88
CA ALA A 281 19.82 29.58 -63.29
C ALA A 281 19.15 28.22 -63.61
N GLU A 282 17.83 28.31 -63.78
CA GLU A 282 16.94 27.89 -64.90
C GLU A 282 17.25 26.73 -65.90
N PRO A 283 16.20 26.14 -66.53
CA PRO A 283 16.09 24.70 -66.82
C PRO A 283 15.87 24.33 -68.31
N ALA A 284 15.52 23.04 -68.53
CA ALA A 284 14.88 22.38 -69.71
C ALA A 284 15.81 21.48 -70.56
N PRO A 285 15.30 20.54 -71.41
CA PRO A 285 13.90 20.14 -71.66
C PRO A 285 13.60 18.61 -71.65
N ASN A 286 12.32 18.25 -71.55
CA ASN A 286 11.77 16.94 -71.94
C ASN A 286 11.24 16.98 -73.39
N PRO A 287 11.23 15.87 -74.14
CA PRO A 287 10.50 15.72 -75.40
C PRO A 287 9.13 14.97 -75.24
N PRO A 288 8.26 15.00 -76.28
CA PRO A 288 6.79 15.04 -76.12
C PRO A 288 5.99 13.84 -76.71
N GLY A 289 4.70 13.74 -76.28
CA GLY A 289 3.43 13.37 -77.00
C GLY A 289 3.33 12.10 -77.88
N ASP A 290 2.19 11.47 -78.19
CA ASP A 290 0.74 11.60 -77.92
C ASP A 290 0.05 10.28 -78.43
N ASP A 291 -0.92 9.72 -77.67
CA ASP A 291 -2.22 9.00 -77.95
C ASP A 291 -2.53 8.14 -79.24
N PRO A 292 -3.68 7.41 -79.37
CA PRO A 292 -4.23 6.18 -78.72
C PRO A 292 -4.77 5.16 -79.80
N PRO A 293 -5.91 4.43 -79.63
CA PRO A 293 -6.24 3.25 -78.79
C PRO A 293 -6.39 1.92 -79.62
N ASP A 294 -6.44 0.76 -78.97
CA ASP A 294 -7.10 -0.44 -79.54
C ASP A 294 -7.77 -1.24 -78.41
N GLU A 295 -9.08 -1.43 -78.55
CA GLU A 295 -9.90 -2.38 -77.79
C GLU A 295 -9.51 -3.82 -78.13
N ASP A 296 -9.51 -4.74 -77.17
CA ASP A 296 -10.07 -6.10 -77.31
C ASP A 296 -9.92 -6.92 -76.01
N GLY A 297 -11.05 -7.12 -75.30
CA GLY A 297 -11.47 -8.42 -74.77
C GLY A 297 -10.83 -9.03 -73.50
N ASN A 298 -11.60 -8.98 -72.40
CA ASN A 298 -11.89 -10.11 -71.47
C ASN A 298 -10.72 -10.67 -70.62
N SER A 299 -10.76 -10.93 -69.32
CA SER A 299 -11.78 -11.00 -68.27
C SER A 299 -11.06 -11.03 -66.90
N ASP A 300 -11.85 -10.84 -65.84
CA ASP A 300 -11.63 -11.36 -64.48
C ASP A 300 -11.01 -10.42 -63.43
N ALA A 301 -11.94 -9.84 -62.66
CA ALA A 301 -11.95 -9.82 -61.20
C ALA A 301 -10.87 -9.00 -60.46
N ALA A 302 -11.24 -7.78 -60.09
CA ALA A 302 -11.27 -7.33 -58.70
C ALA A 302 -11.98 -5.97 -58.65
N ALA A 303 -13.29 -6.00 -58.42
CA ALA A 303 -13.97 -4.82 -57.92
C ALA A 303 -13.34 -4.50 -56.56
N GLY A 304 -12.66 -3.35 -56.46
CA GLY A 304 -12.32 -2.78 -55.17
C GLY A 304 -13.63 -2.54 -54.44
N GLN A 305 -13.92 -3.40 -53.46
CA GLN A 305 -14.86 -3.03 -52.42
C GLN A 305 -14.20 -1.87 -51.67
N GLU A 306 -14.74 -0.68 -51.89
CA GLU A 306 -14.77 0.35 -50.87
C GLU A 306 -15.27 -0.34 -49.60
N PHE A 307 -14.33 -0.65 -48.69
CA PHE A 307 -14.68 -0.92 -47.32
C PHE A 307 -15.19 0.40 -46.78
N GLU A 308 -16.50 0.63 -46.89
CA GLU A 308 -17.20 1.41 -45.89
C GLU A 308 -16.85 0.75 -44.55
N GLU A 309 -15.97 1.40 -43.81
CA GLU A 309 -15.72 1.15 -42.41
C GLU A 309 -17.07 1.36 -41.73
N GLU A 310 -17.85 0.28 -41.66
CA GLU A 310 -19.12 0.24 -40.96
C GLU A 310 -18.74 0.45 -39.50
N ALA A 311 -18.79 1.72 -39.09
CA ALA A 311 -18.73 2.16 -37.72
C ALA A 311 -19.88 1.45 -37.01
N GLU A 312 -19.59 0.24 -36.53
CA GLU A 312 -20.51 -0.57 -35.78
C GLU A 312 -20.86 0.24 -34.53
N ASP A 313 -22.06 0.79 -34.59
CA ASP A 313 -22.53 1.87 -33.73
C ASP A 313 -22.43 1.42 -32.27
N CYS A 314 -22.12 2.35 -31.37
CA CYS A 314 -22.19 2.11 -29.92
C CYS A 314 -23.67 2.06 -29.49
N ASP A 315 -24.52 1.30 -30.20
CA ASP A 315 -25.92 1.08 -29.91
C ASP A 315 -26.02 0.04 -28.79
N LEU A 316 -25.77 0.52 -27.56
CA LEU A 316 -25.77 -0.30 -26.37
C LEU A 316 -27.21 -0.51 -25.91
N ASP A 317 -27.66 -1.77 -25.93
CA ASP A 317 -28.99 -2.15 -25.43
C ASP A 317 -29.07 -1.97 -23.89
N VAL A 318 -29.48 -0.78 -23.43
CA VAL A 318 -29.46 -0.35 -22.01
C VAL A 318 -30.42 -1.16 -21.14
N ASP A 319 -31.33 -1.92 -21.74
CA ASP A 319 -32.22 -2.85 -21.03
C ASP A 319 -31.45 -3.99 -20.34
N VAL A 320 -30.22 -4.30 -20.78
CA VAL A 320 -29.34 -5.31 -20.17
C VAL A 320 -28.62 -4.78 -18.91
N ILE A 321 -28.47 -3.46 -18.75
CA ILE A 321 -27.70 -2.81 -17.67
C ILE A 321 -28.61 -2.30 -16.55
N LYS A 322 -29.80 -2.89 -16.37
CA LYS A 322 -30.63 -2.60 -15.19
C LYS A 322 -30.08 -3.32 -13.97
N THR A 323 -29.32 -2.59 -13.16
CA THR A 323 -28.72 -3.13 -11.92
C THR A 323 -29.75 -3.36 -10.81
N GLY A 324 -30.95 -2.77 -10.94
CA GLY A 324 -32.00 -2.80 -9.93
C GLY A 324 -31.71 -1.88 -8.72
N LEU A 325 -30.63 -1.09 -8.79
CA LEU A 325 -30.22 -0.12 -7.79
C LEU A 325 -30.52 1.28 -8.33
N GLY A 326 -31.70 1.83 -8.01
CA GLY A 326 -32.20 3.06 -8.64
C GLY A 326 -31.35 4.33 -8.47
N TRP A 327 -30.34 4.35 -7.58
CA TRP A 327 -29.37 5.44 -7.51
C TRP A 327 -28.26 5.31 -8.57
N LEU A 328 -27.90 4.08 -8.93
CA LEU A 328 -26.87 3.74 -9.90
C LEU A 328 -27.43 3.83 -11.32
N ASP A 329 -28.66 3.35 -11.52
CA ASP A 329 -29.39 3.47 -12.78
C ASP A 329 -29.64 4.95 -13.15
N ARG A 330 -29.67 5.85 -12.15
CA ARG A 330 -29.79 7.31 -12.37
C ARG A 330 -28.45 7.98 -12.71
N ARG A 331 -27.34 7.30 -12.46
CA ARG A 331 -25.98 7.80 -12.70
C ARG A 331 -25.39 7.26 -14.00
N LEU A 332 -25.75 6.04 -14.40
CA LEU A 332 -25.43 5.41 -15.67
C LEU A 332 -26.56 5.68 -16.68
N THR A 333 -26.64 6.91 -17.17
CA THR A 333 -27.58 7.26 -18.26
C THR A 333 -27.07 6.68 -19.58
N GLU A 334 -28.00 6.32 -20.49
CA GLU A 334 -27.73 5.90 -21.87
C GLU A 334 -26.71 6.82 -22.57
N GLU A 335 -26.93 8.15 -22.52
CA GLU A 335 -25.99 9.16 -23.06
C GLU A 335 -24.56 9.06 -22.49
N HIS A 336 -24.40 8.72 -21.19
CA HIS A 336 -23.07 8.59 -20.57
C HIS A 336 -22.38 7.30 -21.00
N LEU A 337 -23.14 6.21 -21.15
CA LEU A 337 -22.63 4.92 -21.62
C LEU A 337 -22.19 4.96 -23.08
N GLU A 338 -22.93 5.65 -23.94
CA GLU A 338 -22.54 5.89 -25.34
C GLU A 338 -21.24 6.71 -25.44
N GLU A 339 -21.10 7.75 -24.62
CA GLU A 339 -19.88 8.57 -24.60
C GLU A 339 -18.66 7.77 -24.13
N VAL A 340 -18.82 6.98 -23.06
CA VAL A 340 -17.75 6.07 -22.59
C VAL A 340 -17.42 5.03 -23.67
N CYS A 341 -18.41 4.47 -24.36
CA CYS A 341 -18.18 3.51 -25.45
C CYS A 341 -17.38 4.14 -26.59
N ARG A 342 -17.76 5.35 -27.01
CA ARG A 342 -17.08 6.10 -28.08
C ARG A 342 -15.63 6.39 -27.69
N GLN A 343 -15.38 6.81 -26.45
CA GLN A 343 -14.03 7.11 -25.96
C GLN A 343 -13.18 5.84 -25.79
N VAL A 344 -13.76 4.76 -25.28
CA VAL A 344 -13.06 3.47 -25.15
C VAL A 344 -12.71 2.92 -26.52
N ARG A 345 -13.60 3.01 -27.51
CA ARG A 345 -13.35 2.54 -28.88
C ARG A 345 -12.32 3.40 -29.60
N ALA A 346 -12.39 4.73 -29.46
CA ALA A 346 -11.43 5.66 -30.06
C ALA A 346 -9.99 5.42 -29.59
N ASP A 347 -9.81 5.00 -28.33
CA ASP A 347 -8.50 4.78 -27.71
C ASP A 347 -8.12 3.29 -27.64
N ASN A 348 -8.87 2.40 -28.31
CA ASN A 348 -8.75 0.93 -28.22
C ASN A 348 -8.67 0.39 -26.77
N GLY A 349 -9.42 1.00 -25.85
CA GLY A 349 -9.48 0.64 -24.44
C GLY A 349 -8.32 1.12 -23.59
N ALA A 350 -7.34 1.83 -24.15
CA ALA A 350 -6.15 2.26 -23.42
C ALA A 350 -6.49 3.20 -22.25
N ALA A 351 -7.47 4.11 -22.41
CA ALA A 351 -7.96 4.96 -21.34
C ALA A 351 -8.61 4.16 -20.20
N ALA A 352 -9.45 3.19 -20.53
CA ALA A 352 -10.10 2.32 -19.56
C ALA A 352 -9.08 1.50 -18.76
N ILE A 353 -8.03 1.00 -19.41
CA ILE A 353 -7.00 0.19 -18.75
C ILE A 353 -6.12 1.04 -17.83
N ARG A 354 -5.68 2.22 -18.28
CA ARG A 354 -4.94 3.16 -17.40
C ARG A 354 -5.76 3.53 -16.17
N GLU A 355 -7.04 3.82 -16.36
CA GLU A 355 -7.95 4.15 -15.27
C GLU A 355 -8.18 2.95 -14.33
N PHE A 356 -8.32 1.75 -14.88
CA PHE A 356 -8.41 0.51 -14.11
C PHE A 356 -7.17 0.27 -13.26
N LEU A 357 -5.96 0.36 -13.84
CA LEU A 357 -4.69 0.20 -13.14
C LEU A 357 -4.53 1.21 -12.00
N ARG A 358 -4.98 2.46 -12.19
CA ARG A 358 -5.01 3.51 -11.16
C ARG A 358 -5.86 3.12 -9.94
N ASN A 359 -6.91 2.34 -10.15
CA ASN A 359 -7.85 1.92 -9.11
C ASN A 359 -7.45 0.59 -8.41
N ILE A 360 -6.51 -0.19 -8.94
CA ILE A 360 -6.09 -1.48 -8.35
C ILE A 360 -5.61 -1.34 -6.89
N PRO A 361 -4.72 -0.40 -6.50
CA PRO A 361 -4.22 -0.33 -5.13
C PRO A 361 -5.36 -0.11 -4.11
N THR A 362 -6.32 0.74 -4.47
CA THR A 362 -7.52 1.02 -3.68
C THR A 362 -8.38 -0.24 -3.54
N MET A 363 -8.58 -0.99 -4.63
CA MET A 363 -9.35 -2.24 -4.62
C MET A 363 -8.73 -3.30 -3.73
N MET A 364 -7.41 -3.44 -3.75
CA MET A 364 -6.72 -4.41 -2.90
C MET A 364 -6.82 -4.05 -1.41
N LEU A 365 -6.85 -2.75 -1.08
CA LEU A 365 -7.08 -2.29 0.30
C LEU A 365 -8.48 -2.64 0.81
N PHE A 366 -9.52 -2.54 -0.03
CA PHE A 366 -10.89 -2.96 0.32
C PHE A 366 -11.09 -4.48 0.31
N PHE A 367 -10.36 -5.19 -0.56
CA PHE A 367 -10.40 -6.65 -0.65
C PHE A 367 -9.92 -7.32 0.65
N LEU A 368 -8.89 -6.77 1.31
CA LEU A 368 -8.31 -7.29 2.54
C LEU A 368 -9.32 -7.41 3.71
N PRO A 369 -10.08 -6.36 4.09
CA PRO A 369 -11.14 -6.46 5.07
C PRO A 369 -12.23 -7.48 4.72
N LEU A 370 -12.59 -7.58 3.44
CA LEU A 370 -13.64 -8.46 2.94
C LEU A 370 -13.23 -9.93 3.06
N ILE A 371 -12.01 -10.28 2.64
CA ILE A 371 -11.52 -11.65 2.75
C ILE A 371 -11.23 -12.05 4.21
N ALA A 372 -10.78 -11.11 5.04
CA ALA A 372 -10.65 -11.33 6.48
C ALA A 372 -12.02 -11.61 7.13
N LEU A 373 -13.08 -10.95 6.65
CA LEU A 373 -14.45 -11.20 7.10
C LEU A 373 -14.95 -12.59 6.65
N LEU A 374 -14.71 -12.96 5.38
CA LEU A 374 -14.97 -14.33 4.89
C LEU A 374 -14.27 -15.37 5.78
N MET A 375 -13.01 -15.13 6.14
CA MET A 375 -12.26 -16.03 7.01
C MET A 375 -12.81 -16.10 8.43
N LYS A 376 -13.37 -14.99 8.95
CA LYS A 376 -14.08 -14.99 10.23
C LYS A 376 -15.29 -15.92 10.21
N PHE A 377 -16.04 -15.94 9.11
CA PHE A 377 -17.18 -16.86 8.91
C PHE A 377 -16.74 -18.31 8.68
N LEU A 378 -15.57 -18.53 8.08
CA LEU A 378 -15.00 -19.86 7.88
C LEU A 378 -14.40 -20.46 9.17
N TYR A 379 -14.01 -19.61 10.12
CA TYR A 379 -13.38 -19.99 11.40
C TYR A 379 -14.15 -19.48 12.64
N PRO A 380 -15.47 -19.74 12.78
CA PRO A 380 -16.26 -19.21 13.88
C PRO A 380 -15.83 -19.80 15.23
N LEU A 381 -15.40 -21.06 15.24
CA LEU A 381 -14.95 -21.79 16.43
C LEU A 381 -13.48 -21.54 16.81
N SER A 382 -12.72 -20.77 16.02
CA SER A 382 -11.28 -20.57 16.26
C SER A 382 -10.98 -19.68 17.47
N LYS A 383 -12.00 -19.01 18.04
CA LYS A 383 -11.89 -18.00 19.11
C LYS A 383 -10.95 -16.82 18.78
N ARG A 384 -10.47 -16.71 17.54
CA ARG A 384 -9.62 -15.60 17.08
C ARG A 384 -10.47 -14.36 16.79
N TYR A 385 -9.89 -13.19 17.04
CA TYR A 385 -10.54 -11.91 16.72
C TYR A 385 -10.45 -11.60 15.22
N TYR A 386 -11.36 -10.75 14.72
CA TYR A 386 -11.35 -10.28 13.33
C TYR A 386 -9.97 -9.74 12.90
N VAL A 387 -9.35 -8.94 13.78
CA VAL A 387 -8.02 -8.35 13.55
C VAL A 387 -6.96 -9.42 13.29
N GLU A 388 -7.06 -10.61 13.88
CA GLU A 388 -6.09 -11.69 13.65
C GLU A 388 -6.23 -12.29 12.24
N HIS A 389 -7.46 -12.42 11.74
CA HIS A 389 -7.71 -12.82 10.35
C HIS A 389 -7.21 -11.75 9.37
N LEU A 390 -7.45 -10.48 9.68
CA LEU A 390 -6.95 -9.36 8.88
C LEU A 390 -5.41 -9.35 8.84
N LEU A 391 -4.75 -9.48 9.99
CA LEU A 391 -3.29 -9.57 10.08
C LEU A 391 -2.72 -10.73 9.25
N PHE A 392 -3.42 -11.87 9.21
CA PHE A 392 -3.03 -13.00 8.37
C PHE A 392 -3.03 -12.63 6.88
N PHE A 393 -4.12 -12.03 6.37
CA PHE A 393 -4.18 -11.64 4.96
C PHE A 393 -3.27 -10.48 4.60
N VAL A 394 -3.01 -9.55 5.52
CA VAL A 394 -2.03 -8.48 5.31
C VAL A 394 -0.63 -9.06 5.06
N HIS A 395 -0.18 -10.04 5.85
CA HIS A 395 1.09 -10.72 5.58
C HIS A 395 1.05 -11.53 4.28
N TYR A 396 -0.06 -12.23 4.01
CA TYR A 396 -0.19 -13.05 2.81
C TYR A 396 -0.14 -12.20 1.53
N HIS A 397 -0.84 -11.07 1.48
CA HIS A 397 -0.80 -10.17 0.34
C HIS A 397 0.55 -9.45 0.21
N ALA A 398 1.19 -9.12 1.33
CA ALA A 398 2.56 -8.61 1.29
C ALA A 398 3.54 -9.63 0.70
N PHE A 399 3.39 -10.92 1.03
CA PHE A 399 4.13 -12.01 0.38
C PHE A 399 3.78 -12.12 -1.11
N PHE A 400 2.50 -12.05 -1.48
CA PHE A 400 2.05 -12.14 -2.87
C PHE A 400 2.66 -11.04 -3.74
N PHE A 401 2.62 -9.78 -3.30
CA PHE A 401 3.24 -8.68 -4.02
C PHE A 401 4.76 -8.78 -4.09
N LEU A 402 5.40 -9.24 -3.02
CA LEU A 402 6.85 -9.49 -3.04
C LEU A 402 7.21 -10.59 -4.05
N ALA A 403 6.40 -11.66 -4.13
CA ALA A 403 6.56 -12.73 -5.11
C ALA A 403 6.42 -12.18 -6.54
N LEU A 404 5.36 -11.43 -6.84
CA LEU A 404 5.19 -10.80 -8.16
C LEU A 404 6.32 -9.83 -8.51
N THR A 405 6.81 -9.06 -7.53
CA THR A 405 7.97 -8.19 -7.70
C THR A 405 9.23 -8.97 -8.09
N LEU A 406 9.49 -10.11 -7.41
CA LEU A 406 10.62 -10.97 -7.73
C LEU A 406 10.48 -11.62 -9.12
N LEU A 407 9.26 -11.95 -9.54
CA LEU A 407 8.98 -12.46 -10.88
C LEU A 407 9.37 -11.44 -11.95
N MET A 408 8.93 -10.19 -11.79
CA MET A 408 9.25 -9.10 -12.71
C MET A 408 10.75 -8.81 -12.77
N ILE A 409 11.44 -8.81 -11.62
CA ILE A 409 12.90 -8.67 -11.57
C ILE A 409 13.58 -9.85 -12.27
N THR A 410 13.05 -11.07 -12.12
CA THR A 410 13.62 -12.26 -12.77
C THR A 410 13.50 -12.17 -14.29
N GLY A 411 12.35 -11.75 -14.82
CA GLY A 411 12.16 -11.49 -16.25
C GLY A 411 13.17 -10.46 -16.76
N PHE A 412 13.16 -9.27 -16.16
CA PHE A 412 14.08 -8.19 -16.52
C PHE A 412 15.57 -8.61 -16.51
N VAL A 413 15.99 -9.40 -15.52
CA VAL A 413 17.38 -9.90 -15.43
C VAL A 413 17.68 -10.94 -16.50
N VAL A 414 16.74 -11.83 -16.82
CA VAL A 414 16.90 -12.83 -17.89
C VAL A 414 17.08 -12.12 -19.23
N ASP A 415 16.24 -11.13 -19.52
CA ASP A 415 16.30 -10.35 -20.77
C ASP A 415 17.60 -9.53 -20.84
N SER A 416 17.95 -8.82 -19.75
CA SER A 416 19.17 -8.01 -19.69
C SER A 416 20.45 -8.84 -19.86
N LEU A 417 20.46 -10.08 -19.38
CA LEU A 417 21.59 -11.00 -19.51
C LEU A 417 21.55 -11.81 -20.82
N HIS A 418 20.55 -11.60 -21.68
CA HIS A 418 20.27 -12.44 -22.86
C HIS A 418 20.27 -13.93 -22.51
N ALA A 419 19.75 -14.25 -21.32
CA ALA A 419 19.67 -15.61 -20.84
C ALA A 419 18.48 -16.31 -21.53
N PRO A 420 18.52 -17.64 -21.69
CA PRO A 420 17.41 -18.36 -22.31
C PRO A 420 16.08 -18.18 -21.56
N GLU A 421 15.00 -17.87 -22.29
CA GLU A 421 13.66 -17.60 -21.73
C GLU A 421 13.12 -18.73 -20.84
N TRP A 422 13.51 -19.98 -21.09
CA TRP A 422 13.07 -21.12 -20.28
C TRP A 422 13.45 -20.97 -18.80
N ILE A 423 14.49 -20.19 -18.48
CA ILE A 423 14.87 -19.87 -17.09
C ILE A 423 13.77 -19.03 -16.42
N ALA A 424 13.30 -17.97 -17.08
CA ALA A 424 12.20 -17.13 -16.60
C ALA A 424 10.89 -17.92 -16.50
N THR A 425 10.61 -18.79 -17.49
CA THR A 425 9.43 -19.65 -17.50
C THR A 425 9.43 -20.65 -16.34
N ILE A 426 10.57 -21.32 -16.08
CA ILE A 426 10.69 -22.24 -14.94
C ILE A 426 10.56 -21.48 -13.61
N ALA A 427 11.23 -20.33 -13.47
CA ALA A 427 11.13 -19.50 -12.26
C ALA A 427 9.68 -19.07 -12.00
N THR A 428 8.97 -18.64 -13.04
CA THR A 428 7.55 -18.29 -13.02
C THR A 428 6.70 -19.48 -12.59
N ALA A 429 6.87 -20.65 -13.20
CA ALA A 429 6.12 -21.86 -12.86
C ALA A 429 6.33 -22.27 -11.40
N ILE A 430 7.58 -22.24 -10.92
CA ILE A 430 7.91 -22.53 -9.50
C ILE A 430 7.16 -21.57 -8.58
N LEU A 431 7.19 -20.28 -8.87
CA LEU A 431 6.57 -19.27 -8.01
C LEU A 431 5.05 -19.34 -8.02
N VAL A 432 4.44 -19.55 -9.19
CA VAL A 432 2.98 -19.74 -9.34
C VAL A 432 2.49 -20.96 -8.57
N ILE A 433 3.25 -22.06 -8.57
CA ILE A 433 2.95 -23.26 -7.77
C ILE A 433 3.21 -23.00 -6.28
N TYR A 434 4.22 -22.20 -5.94
CA TYR A 434 4.59 -21.92 -4.55
C TYR A 434 3.55 -21.07 -3.81
N ILE A 435 2.93 -20.07 -4.46
CA ILE A 435 1.92 -19.18 -3.85
C ILE A 435 0.73 -19.93 -3.20
N PRO A 436 0.02 -20.86 -3.88
CA PRO A 436 -1.07 -21.62 -3.26
C PRO A 436 -0.58 -22.57 -2.17
N ILE A 437 0.60 -23.19 -2.36
CA ILE A 437 1.23 -24.04 -1.32
C ILE A 437 1.52 -23.21 -0.07
N TYR A 438 2.05 -21.99 -0.23
CA TYR A 438 2.32 -21.06 0.84
C TYR A 438 1.05 -20.77 1.63
N LEU A 439 -0.05 -20.40 0.95
CA LEU A 439 -1.33 -20.10 1.60
C LEU A 439 -1.84 -21.29 2.40
N PHE A 440 -1.81 -22.49 1.81
CA PHE A 440 -2.25 -23.71 2.48
C PHE A 440 -1.44 -24.01 3.74
N VAL A 441 -0.10 -23.94 3.66
CA VAL A 441 0.79 -24.18 4.80
C VAL A 441 0.61 -23.09 5.87
N ALA A 442 0.51 -21.83 5.47
CA ALA A 442 0.32 -20.70 6.38
C ALA A 442 -0.99 -20.83 7.15
N MET A 443 -2.09 -21.16 6.47
CA MET A 443 -3.40 -21.38 7.09
C MET A 443 -3.34 -22.54 8.10
N ARG A 444 -2.73 -23.67 7.73
CA ARG A 444 -2.58 -24.79 8.65
C ARG A 444 -1.79 -24.40 9.90
N ARG A 445 -0.68 -23.66 9.72
CA ARG A 445 0.24 -23.29 10.80
C ARG A 445 -0.39 -22.27 11.76
N VAL A 446 -1.08 -21.26 11.23
CA VAL A 446 -1.69 -20.18 12.04
C VAL A 446 -2.93 -20.66 12.82
N TYR A 447 -3.76 -21.51 12.20
CA TYR A 447 -5.01 -21.98 12.82
C TYR A 447 -4.91 -23.35 13.52
N GLY A 448 -3.77 -24.04 13.39
CA GLY A 448 -3.50 -25.29 14.13
C GLY A 448 -4.43 -26.47 13.79
N GLN A 449 -4.97 -26.53 12.58
CA GLN A 449 -5.96 -27.56 12.18
C GLN A 449 -5.33 -28.79 11.51
N SER A 450 -6.09 -29.90 11.47
CA SER A 450 -5.71 -31.11 10.73
C SER A 450 -5.73 -30.87 9.22
N ARG A 451 -5.02 -31.71 8.45
CA ARG A 451 -4.87 -31.54 7.00
C ARG A 451 -6.23 -31.55 6.28
N LEU A 452 -7.11 -32.49 6.60
CA LEU A 452 -8.43 -32.62 5.96
C LEU A 452 -9.33 -31.40 6.20
N ALA A 453 -9.40 -30.94 7.46
CA ALA A 453 -10.19 -29.75 7.80
C ALA A 453 -9.63 -28.50 7.09
N THR A 454 -8.30 -28.40 7.00
CA THR A 454 -7.63 -27.30 6.28
C THR A 454 -7.94 -27.38 4.79
N THR A 455 -7.87 -28.56 4.16
CA THR A 455 -8.16 -28.74 2.73
C THR A 455 -9.58 -28.33 2.39
N PHE A 456 -10.58 -28.79 3.14
CA PHE A 456 -11.98 -28.40 2.91
C PHE A 456 -12.16 -26.88 2.98
N LYS A 457 -11.61 -26.26 4.02
CA LYS A 457 -11.69 -24.81 4.21
C LYS A 457 -10.86 -24.04 3.19
N TYR A 458 -9.75 -24.58 2.72
CA TYR A 458 -8.93 -23.98 1.68
C TYR A 458 -9.71 -23.87 0.36
N PHE A 459 -10.44 -24.92 -0.03
CA PHE A 459 -11.31 -24.87 -1.19
C PHE A 459 -12.45 -23.87 -1.01
N LEU A 460 -13.11 -23.86 0.15
CA LEU A 460 -14.18 -22.90 0.43
C LEU A 460 -13.67 -21.45 0.46
N LEU A 461 -12.47 -21.24 1.00
CA LEU A 461 -11.77 -19.96 0.95
C LEU A 461 -11.44 -19.58 -0.49
N GLY A 462 -11.01 -20.52 -1.34
CA GLY A 462 -10.74 -20.27 -2.75
C GLY A 462 -11.97 -19.82 -3.52
N ILE A 463 -13.12 -20.49 -3.32
CA ILE A 463 -14.41 -20.10 -3.90
C ILE A 463 -14.78 -18.69 -3.43
N GLY A 464 -14.73 -18.44 -2.12
CA GLY A 464 -15.06 -17.13 -1.58
C GLY A 464 -14.08 -16.03 -1.99
N TYR A 465 -12.78 -16.34 -2.15
CA TYR A 465 -11.77 -15.43 -2.68
C TYR A 465 -12.16 -15.01 -4.10
N PHE A 466 -12.46 -15.98 -4.97
CA PHE A 466 -12.86 -15.72 -6.34
C PHE A 466 -14.14 -14.88 -6.41
N THR A 467 -15.16 -15.21 -5.61
CA THR A 467 -16.39 -14.40 -5.52
C THR A 467 -16.09 -12.96 -5.07
N CYS A 468 -15.29 -12.78 -4.01
CA CYS A 468 -14.90 -11.46 -3.55
C CYS A 468 -14.14 -10.69 -4.63
N LEU A 469 -13.24 -11.36 -5.36
CA LEU A 469 -12.46 -10.77 -6.44
C LEU A 469 -13.36 -10.28 -7.57
N VAL A 470 -14.30 -11.11 -8.04
CA VAL A 470 -15.28 -10.74 -9.07
C VAL A 470 -16.12 -9.55 -8.61
N VAL A 471 -16.65 -9.57 -7.39
CA VAL A 471 -17.43 -8.44 -6.85
C VAL A 471 -16.61 -7.16 -6.81
N THR A 472 -15.38 -7.20 -6.28
CA THR A 472 -14.52 -6.02 -6.25
C THR A 472 -14.13 -5.54 -7.64
N PHE A 473 -13.89 -6.46 -8.59
CA PHE A 473 -13.57 -6.15 -9.96
C PHE A 473 -14.74 -5.46 -10.67
N THR A 474 -15.96 -6.01 -10.58
CA THR A 474 -17.17 -5.39 -11.14
C THR A 474 -17.41 -4.00 -10.53
N LEU A 475 -17.24 -3.84 -9.22
CA LEU A 475 -17.32 -2.54 -8.57
C LEU A 475 -16.26 -1.56 -9.10
N THR A 476 -15.06 -2.05 -9.42
CA THR A 476 -13.99 -1.24 -10.04
C THR A 476 -14.41 -0.76 -11.41
N VAL A 477 -14.88 -1.66 -12.26
CA VAL A 477 -15.32 -1.33 -13.61
C VAL A 477 -16.45 -0.31 -13.57
N ILE A 478 -17.43 -0.49 -12.67
CA ILE A 478 -18.51 0.49 -12.47
C ILE A 478 -17.95 1.84 -12.04
N VAL A 479 -17.06 1.89 -11.04
CA VAL A 479 -16.47 3.16 -10.60
C VAL A 479 -15.65 3.81 -11.72
N THR A 480 -14.84 3.04 -12.44
CA THR A 480 -14.06 3.51 -13.60
C THR A 480 -14.98 4.10 -14.67
N ALA A 481 -16.07 3.41 -15.04
CA ALA A 481 -17.04 3.90 -16.02
C ALA A 481 -17.79 5.15 -15.56
N LEU A 482 -17.96 5.34 -14.24
CA LEU A 482 -18.54 6.55 -13.66
C LEU A 482 -17.56 7.73 -13.56
N THR A 483 -16.25 7.46 -13.69
CA THR A 483 -15.17 8.46 -13.59
C THR A 483 -14.59 8.88 -14.93
N LEU A 484 -14.70 8.03 -15.94
CA LEU A 484 -14.63 8.40 -17.35
C LEU A 484 -15.86 9.26 -17.67
#